data_AF-A0A838P5M7-F1
#
_entry.id   AF-A0A838P5M7-F1
#
_cell.length_a   1.000
_cell.length_b   1.000
_cell.length_c   1.000
_cell.angle_alpha   90.00
_cell.angle_beta   90.00
_cell.angle_gamma   90.00
#
_symmetry.space_group_name_H-M   'P 1'
#
loop_
_entity.id
_entity.type
_entity.pdbx_description
1 polymer ?
#
loop_
_entity_poly.entity_id
_entity_poly.type
_entity_poly.pdbx_seq_one_letter_code
_entity_poly.pdbx_strand_id
1 'polypeptide(L)'
;MSELGGSQISTLLETLPGIANVLRSPVADALGNVIRAAARLSEFNIADADELIRYATRRSLLGQEEGDRLLTEVHAAQQRRLDKAADREKAQKAKARANAKVVRPVKAVKKVKKAAKGGKRR
;
A
#
# COMPACT_ATOMS: atom_id res chain seq x y z
N MET A 1 -3.87 -53.95 9.83
CA MET A 1 -4.28 -52.77 10.62
C MET A 1 -3.18 -51.73 10.49
N SER A 2 -3.41 -50.70 9.69
CA SER A 2 -2.53 -49.54 9.60
C SER A 2 -3.39 -48.31 9.88
N GLU A 3 -3.70 -48.11 11.16
CA GLU A 3 -4.39 -46.91 11.69
C GLU A 3 -3.37 -45.93 12.27
N LEU A 4 -2.27 -45.71 11.53
CA LEU A 4 -1.36 -44.60 11.75
C LEU A 4 -1.64 -43.58 10.66
N GLY A 5 -2.57 -42.65 10.90
CA GLY A 5 -2.84 -41.60 9.91
C GLY A 5 -3.72 -40.46 10.39
N GLY A 6 -4.74 -40.70 11.22
CA GLY A 6 -5.63 -39.63 11.67
C GLY A 6 -5.05 -38.82 12.83
N SER A 7 -4.66 -39.50 13.90
CA SER A 7 -4.27 -38.86 15.17
C SER A 7 -2.94 -38.10 15.07
N GLN A 8 -1.92 -38.64 14.39
CA GLN A 8 -0.62 -37.98 14.27
C GLN A 8 -0.65 -36.74 13.37
N ILE A 9 -1.51 -36.71 12.35
CA ILE A 9 -1.73 -35.51 11.51
C ILE A 9 -2.40 -34.42 12.35
N SER A 10 -3.42 -34.75 13.13
CA SER A 10 -4.06 -33.79 14.03
C SER A 10 -3.08 -33.20 15.04
N THR A 11 -2.19 -34.00 15.62
CA THR A 11 -1.15 -33.51 16.54
C THR A 11 -0.12 -32.63 15.82
N LEU A 12 0.28 -32.95 14.58
CA LEU A 12 1.14 -32.09 13.77
C LEU A 12 0.51 -30.73 13.50
N LEU A 13 -0.78 -30.68 13.15
CA LEU A 13 -1.54 -29.44 12.90
C LEU A 13 -1.69 -28.55 14.14
N GLU A 14 -1.72 -29.15 15.34
CA GLU A 14 -1.96 -28.46 16.60
C GLU A 14 -0.67 -27.99 17.31
N THR A 15 0.46 -28.67 17.09
CA THR A 15 1.74 -28.44 17.81
C THR A 15 2.74 -27.50 17.15
N LEU A 16 2.50 -27.03 15.94
CA LEU A 16 3.42 -26.14 15.22
C LEU A 16 2.80 -24.76 14.97
N PRO A 17 3.22 -23.72 15.74
CA PRO A 17 2.90 -22.34 15.41
C PRO A 17 3.44 -22.03 14.00
N GLY A 18 2.55 -21.95 13.01
CA GLY A 18 2.93 -21.66 11.62
C GLY A 18 2.25 -22.51 10.54
N ILE A 19 1.58 -23.63 10.86
CA ILE A 19 0.93 -24.45 9.82
C ILE A 19 -0.25 -23.74 9.15
N ALA A 20 -0.88 -22.77 9.80
CA ALA A 20 -1.88 -21.92 9.17
C ALA A 20 -1.33 -21.19 7.91
N ASN A 21 -0.04 -20.86 7.87
CA ASN A 21 0.62 -20.29 6.68
C ASN A 21 1.04 -21.36 5.67
N VAL A 22 1.26 -22.60 6.11
CA VAL A 22 1.64 -23.72 5.22
C VAL A 22 0.42 -24.28 4.47
N LEU A 23 -0.79 -24.13 5.02
CA LEU A 23 -2.04 -24.57 4.39
C LEU A 23 -2.71 -23.50 3.53
N ARG A 24 -2.31 -22.23 3.62
CA ARG A 24 -2.79 -21.19 2.72
C ARG A 24 -1.90 -21.12 1.50
N SER A 25 -2.44 -21.57 0.37
CA SER A 25 -1.79 -21.40 -0.92
C SER A 25 -1.54 -19.89 -1.15
N PRO A 26 -0.32 -19.48 -1.53
CA PRO A 26 -0.03 -18.09 -1.89
C PRO A 26 -1.00 -17.53 -2.92
N VAL A 27 -1.46 -18.40 -3.83
CA VAL A 27 -2.45 -18.09 -4.86
C VAL A 27 -3.83 -17.83 -4.26
N ALA A 28 -4.22 -18.58 -3.22
CA ALA A 28 -5.51 -18.41 -2.56
C ALA A 28 -5.56 -17.09 -1.77
N ASP A 29 -4.46 -16.73 -1.09
CA ASP A 29 -4.34 -15.44 -0.42
C ASP A 29 -4.38 -14.28 -1.43
N ALA A 30 -3.61 -14.40 -2.51
CA ALA A 30 -3.58 -13.42 -3.60
C ALA A 30 -4.96 -13.23 -4.24
N LEU A 31 -5.68 -14.32 -4.52
CA LEU A 31 -7.04 -14.28 -5.09
C LEU A 31 -8.00 -13.55 -4.15
N GLY A 32 -8.02 -13.91 -2.87
CA GLY A 32 -8.88 -13.27 -1.87
C GLY A 32 -8.57 -11.79 -1.69
N ASN A 33 -7.29 -11.41 -1.72
CA ASN A 33 -6.86 -10.02 -1.59
C ASN A 33 -7.22 -9.18 -2.82
N VAL A 34 -7.04 -9.71 -4.03
CA VAL A 34 -7.45 -9.02 -5.27
C VAL A 34 -8.96 -8.83 -5.33
N ILE A 35 -9.76 -9.82 -4.92
CA ILE A 35 -11.23 -9.68 -4.84
C ILE A 35 -11.62 -8.57 -3.85
N ARG A 36 -11.01 -8.56 -2.66
CA ARG A 36 -11.25 -7.49 -1.66
C ARG A 36 -10.84 -6.12 -2.19
N ALA A 37 -9.70 -6.03 -2.88
CA ALA A 37 -9.23 -4.79 -3.48
C ALA A 37 -10.17 -4.31 -4.60
N ALA A 38 -10.66 -5.21 -5.45
CA ALA A 38 -11.64 -4.90 -6.50
C ALA A 38 -12.99 -4.42 -5.90
N ALA A 39 -13.39 -4.98 -4.77
CA ALA A 39 -14.53 -4.55 -3.98
C ALA A 39 -14.28 -3.26 -3.16
N ARG A 40 -13.08 -2.66 -3.26
CA ARG A 40 -12.65 -1.49 -2.47
C ARG A 40 -12.69 -1.69 -0.95
N LEU A 41 -12.56 -2.95 -0.51
CA LEU A 41 -12.48 -3.32 0.90
C LEU A 41 -11.03 -3.32 1.42
N SER A 42 -10.06 -3.34 0.51
CA SER A 42 -8.64 -3.24 0.82
C SER A 42 -7.91 -2.47 -0.28
N GLU A 43 -6.68 -2.05 0.00
CA GLU A 43 -5.81 -1.52 -1.03
C GLU A 43 -5.34 -2.63 -1.97
N PHE A 44 -5.16 -2.28 -3.25
CA PHE A 44 -4.58 -3.19 -4.24
C PHE A 44 -3.10 -3.38 -3.98
N ASN A 45 -2.67 -4.63 -3.87
CA ASN A 45 -1.28 -5.02 -3.69
C ASN A 45 -0.73 -5.65 -4.98
N ILE A 46 0.39 -5.14 -5.46
CA ILE A 46 1.03 -5.57 -6.70
C ILE A 46 1.51 -7.04 -6.61
N ALA A 47 1.99 -7.47 -5.45
CA ALA A 47 2.50 -8.83 -5.27
C ALA A 47 1.41 -9.89 -5.42
N ASP A 48 0.16 -9.57 -5.03
CA ASP A 48 -0.97 -10.47 -5.19
C ASP A 48 -1.32 -10.62 -6.69
N ALA A 49 -1.25 -9.54 -7.46
CA ALA A 49 -1.45 -9.61 -8.90
C ALA A 49 -0.34 -10.42 -9.61
N ASP A 50 0.91 -10.22 -9.22
CA ASP A 50 2.04 -10.97 -9.77
C ASP A 50 1.89 -12.49 -9.56
N GLU A 51 1.49 -12.91 -8.35
CA GLU A 51 1.29 -14.33 -8.05
C GLU A 51 0.15 -14.92 -8.87
N LEU A 52 -0.96 -14.19 -9.05
CA LEU A 52 -2.08 -14.66 -9.87
C LEU A 52 -1.70 -14.79 -11.34
N ILE A 53 -0.98 -13.81 -11.91
CA ILE A 53 -0.55 -13.87 -13.32
C ILE A 53 0.42 -15.03 -13.53
N ARG A 54 1.44 -15.15 -12.66
CA ARG A 54 2.40 -16.27 -12.72
C ARG A 54 1.70 -17.62 -12.56
N TYR A 55 0.74 -17.72 -11.65
CA TYR A 55 -0.03 -18.94 -11.47
C TYR A 55 -0.86 -19.28 -12.71
N ALA A 56 -1.56 -18.31 -13.28
CA ALA A 56 -2.36 -18.50 -14.48
C ALA A 56 -1.51 -18.94 -15.68
N THR A 57 -0.35 -18.33 -15.87
CA THR A 57 0.63 -18.73 -16.90
C THR A 57 1.18 -20.14 -16.66
N ARG A 58 1.56 -20.50 -15.42
CA ARG A 58 2.02 -21.86 -15.06
C ARG A 58 0.96 -22.94 -15.28
N ARG A 59 -0.32 -22.59 -15.14
CA ARG A 59 -1.47 -23.49 -15.34
C ARG A 59 -2.04 -23.44 -16.76
N SER A 60 -1.37 -22.75 -17.68
CA SER A 60 -1.81 -22.59 -19.08
C SER A 60 -3.20 -21.97 -19.21
N LEU A 61 -3.61 -21.15 -18.23
CA LEU A 61 -4.82 -20.33 -18.30
C LEU A 61 -4.58 -19.03 -19.06
N LEU A 62 -3.32 -18.57 -19.11
CA LEU A 62 -2.83 -17.47 -19.94
C LEU A 62 -1.67 -17.98 -20.80
N GLY A 63 -1.53 -17.41 -22.00
CA GLY A 63 -0.32 -17.60 -22.81
C GLY A 63 0.91 -16.98 -22.13
N GLN A 64 2.12 -17.48 -22.43
CA GLN A 64 3.36 -16.91 -21.88
C GLN A 64 3.50 -15.42 -22.25
N GLU A 65 3.35 -15.10 -23.55
CA GLU A 65 3.41 -13.71 -24.01
C GLU A 65 2.32 -12.83 -23.40
N GLU A 66 1.12 -13.37 -23.22
CA GLU A 66 0.01 -12.65 -22.59
C GLU A 66 0.32 -12.35 -21.12
N GLY A 67 0.85 -13.33 -20.38
CA GLY A 67 1.29 -13.16 -19.00
C GLY A 67 2.39 -12.11 -18.85
N ASP A 68 3.40 -12.12 -19.71
CA ASP A 68 4.51 -11.16 -19.68
C ASP A 68 4.06 -9.73 -20.00
N ARG A 69 3.18 -9.59 -20.99
CA ARG A 69 2.55 -8.29 -21.32
C ARG A 69 1.75 -7.78 -20.14
N LEU A 70 0.92 -8.63 -19.53
CA LEU A 70 0.07 -8.25 -18.40
C LEU A 70 0.89 -7.85 -17.17
N LEU A 71 1.96 -8.59 -16.83
CA LEU A 71 2.90 -8.21 -15.78
C LEU A 71 3.48 -6.82 -16.03
N THR A 72 3.92 -6.56 -17.26
CA THR A 72 4.49 -5.26 -17.65
C THR A 72 3.47 -4.12 -17.47
N GLU A 73 2.23 -4.30 -17.92
CA GLU A 73 1.16 -3.32 -17.77
C GLU A 73 0.84 -3.03 -16.31
N VAL A 74 0.76 -4.08 -15.50
CA VAL A 74 0.45 -4.01 -14.07
C VAL A 74 1.55 -3.29 -13.29
N HIS A 75 2.82 -3.58 -13.56
CA HIS A 75 3.95 -2.84 -12.98
C HIS A 75 4.00 -1.37 -13.45
N ALA A 76 3.74 -1.10 -14.73
CA ALA A 76 3.68 0.26 -15.26
C ALA A 76 2.56 1.08 -14.60
N ALA A 77 1.39 0.46 -14.38
CA ALA A 77 0.28 1.08 -13.67
C ALA A 77 0.66 1.41 -12.21
N GLN A 78 1.35 0.51 -11.53
CA GLN A 78 1.82 0.74 -10.16
C GLN A 78 2.85 1.88 -10.11
N GLN A 79 3.82 1.91 -11.02
CA GLN A 79 4.80 2.99 -11.08
C GLN A 79 4.11 4.35 -11.27
N ARG A 80 3.15 4.44 -12.19
CA ARG A 80 2.35 5.66 -12.40
C ARG A 80 1.58 6.08 -11.15
N ARG A 81 1.12 5.15 -10.31
CA ARG A 81 0.46 5.47 -9.03
C ARG A 81 1.45 6.05 -8.03
N LEU A 82 2.65 5.46 -7.93
CA LEU A 82 3.72 5.93 -7.05
C LEU A 82 4.19 7.32 -7.44
N ASP A 83 4.41 7.58 -8.73
CA ASP A 83 4.84 8.88 -9.24
C ASP A 83 3.80 9.97 -8.90
N LYS A 84 2.52 9.68 -9.14
CA LYS A 84 1.41 10.59 -8.77
C LYS A 84 1.34 10.85 -7.27
N ALA A 85 1.62 9.85 -6.43
CA ALA A 85 1.65 10.02 -4.98
C ALA A 85 2.81 10.94 -4.56
N ALA A 86 4.00 10.74 -5.13
CA ALA A 86 5.18 11.57 -4.88
C ALA A 86 4.95 13.03 -5.30
N ASP A 87 4.30 13.27 -6.43
CA ASP A 87 3.99 14.61 -6.91
C ASP A 87 2.98 15.32 -6.01
N ARG A 88 1.95 14.60 -5.52
CA ARG A 88 1.01 15.13 -4.54
C ARG A 88 1.70 15.51 -3.24
N GLU A 89 2.62 14.67 -2.75
CA GLU A 89 3.40 14.96 -1.54
C GLU A 89 4.28 16.20 -1.71
N LYS A 90 4.99 16.32 -2.83
CA LYS A 90 5.80 17.51 -3.17
C LYS A 90 4.92 18.77 -3.21
N ALA A 91 3.76 18.70 -3.85
CA ALA A 91 2.82 19.81 -3.91
C ALA A 91 2.29 20.22 -2.53
N GLN A 92 1.97 19.25 -1.66
CA GLN A 92 1.55 19.52 -0.28
C GLN A 92 2.66 20.17 0.54
N LYS A 93 3.91 19.69 0.43
CA LYS A 93 5.08 20.31 1.08
C LYS A 93 5.31 21.75 0.59
N ALA A 94 5.14 22.01 -0.71
CA ALA A 94 5.25 23.35 -1.27
C ALA A 94 4.16 24.29 -0.74
N LYS A 95 2.90 23.84 -0.69
CA LYS A 95 1.78 24.60 -0.11
C LYS A 95 2.00 24.88 1.39
N ALA A 96 2.50 23.90 2.15
CA ALA A 96 2.80 24.08 3.57
C ALA A 96 3.91 25.14 3.77
N ARG A 97 4.96 25.12 2.95
CA ARG A 97 6.05 26.12 2.99
C ARG A 97 5.56 27.53 2.60
N ALA A 98 4.68 27.63 1.62
CA ALA A 98 4.07 28.89 1.21
C ALA A 98 3.21 29.50 2.33
N ASN A 99 2.34 28.69 2.95
CA ASN A 99 1.49 29.14 4.06
C ASN A 99 2.32 29.51 5.31
N ALA A 100 3.39 28.78 5.62
CA ALA A 100 4.30 29.13 6.70
C ALA A 100 5.01 30.47 6.47
N LYS A 101 5.35 30.80 5.21
CA LYS A 101 5.91 32.11 4.83
C LYS A 101 4.90 33.24 4.88
N VAL A 102 3.60 32.99 4.79
CA VAL A 102 2.55 34.04 4.90
C VAL A 102 2.19 34.33 6.37
N VAL A 103 2.25 33.33 7.26
CA VAL A 103 1.92 33.53 8.68
C VAL A 103 3.04 34.26 9.46
N ARG A 104 4.32 34.06 9.10
CA ARG A 104 5.47 34.74 9.73
C ARG A 104 5.48 36.28 9.55
N PRO A 105 5.24 36.87 8.36
CA PRO A 105 5.25 38.32 8.19
C PRO A 105 4.07 39.00 8.90
N VAL A 106 2.90 38.36 9.00
CA VAL A 106 1.72 38.96 9.66
C VAL A 106 1.91 39.07 11.18
N LYS A 107 2.60 38.09 11.82
CA LYS A 107 2.95 38.19 13.25
C LYS A 107 4.04 39.23 13.53
N ALA A 108 5.00 39.41 12.62
CA ALA A 108 6.03 40.44 12.75
C ALA A 108 5.44 41.85 12.63
N VAL A 109 4.55 42.10 11.66
CA VAL A 109 3.92 43.41 11.46
C VAL A 109 2.96 43.77 12.61
N LYS A 110 2.23 42.80 13.19
CA LYS A 110 1.38 43.06 14.38
C LYS A 110 2.18 43.39 15.64
N LYS A 111 3.38 42.83 15.84
CA LYS A 111 4.25 43.19 16.98
C LYS A 111 4.81 44.62 16.84
N VAL A 112 5.22 45.03 15.63
CA VAL A 112 5.74 46.39 15.39
C VAL A 112 4.64 47.45 15.57
N LYS A 113 3.40 47.18 15.12
CA LYS A 113 2.29 48.14 15.27
C LYS A 113 1.78 48.26 16.73
N LYS A 114 1.96 47.23 17.56
CA LYS A 114 1.62 47.28 19.01
C LYS A 114 2.70 48.02 19.83
N ALA A 115 3.96 47.94 19.43
CA ALA A 115 5.05 48.70 20.05
C ALA A 115 4.99 50.20 19.72
N ALA A 116 4.64 50.57 18.47
CA ALA A 116 4.55 51.98 18.06
C ALA A 116 3.37 52.76 18.69
N LYS A 117 2.32 52.08 19.19
CA LYS A 117 1.16 52.71 19.83
C LYS A 117 1.28 52.85 21.36
N GLY A 118 2.32 52.27 21.96
CA GLY A 118 2.59 52.36 23.41
C GLY A 118 3.50 53.51 23.82
N GLY A 119 4.27 54.09 22.90
CA GLY A 119 5.31 55.09 23.20
C GLY A 119 4.88 56.56 23.13
N LYS A 120 3.57 56.86 23.03
CA LYS A 120 3.08 58.25 22.93
C LYS A 120 2.06 58.58 23.99
N ARG A 121 2.42 58.45 25.26
CA ARG A 121 1.77 59.14 26.37
C ARG A 121 2.77 59.45 27.49
N ARG A 122 3.01 60.76 27.62
CA ARG A 122 3.58 61.50 28.76
C ARG A 122 5.09 61.48 28.91
#